data_AF-A0A957ZVA8-F1
#
_entry.id   AF-A0A957ZVA8-F1
#
_cell.length_a   1.000
_cell.length_b   1.000
_cell.length_c   1.000
_cell.angle_alpha   90.00
_cell.angle_beta   90.00
_cell.angle_gamma   90.00
#
_symmetry.space_group_name_H-M   'P 1'
#
loop_
_entity.id
_entity.type
_entity.pdbx_description
1 polymer ?
#
loop_
_entity_poly.entity_id
_entity_poly.type
_entity_poly.pdbx_seq_one_letter_code
_entity_poly.pdbx_strand_id
1 'polypeptide(L)' 'MRPKEELLSLVIAVYGKGGIGKSTTSANLSAALSMQGAKVLQIGCDPKHDSTFPLTGTLQNT' A
#
# COMPACT_ATOMS: atom_id res chain seq x y z
N MET A 1 -22.70 13.79 10.20
CA MET A 1 -22.30 13.49 8.80
C MET A 1 -21.21 14.49 8.45
N ARG A 2 -19.95 14.08 8.23
CA ARG A 2 -18.86 15.03 7.96
C ARG A 2 -19.12 15.72 6.60
N PRO A 3 -19.06 17.06 6.50
CA PRO A 3 -19.27 17.78 5.25
C PRO A 3 -18.22 17.38 4.20
N LYS A 4 -18.64 17.30 2.93
CA LYS A 4 -17.83 16.97 1.76
C LYS A 4 -16.93 18.16 1.37
N GLU A 5 -16.07 18.64 2.25
CA GLU A 5 -14.89 19.37 1.78
C GLU A 5 -13.99 18.36 1.09
N GLU A 6 -13.77 18.59 -0.20
CA GLU A 6 -12.91 17.89 -1.16
C GLU A 6 -11.89 16.95 -0.50
N LEU A 7 -12.22 15.66 -0.46
CA LEU A 7 -11.39 14.63 0.16
C LEU A 7 -10.18 14.38 -0.75
N LEU A 8 -9.19 15.27 -0.70
CA LEU A 8 -7.93 15.14 -1.43
C LEU A 8 -7.30 13.80 -1.08
N SER A 9 -7.30 12.89 -2.04
CA SER A 9 -6.71 11.58 -1.90
C SER A 9 -5.20 11.69 -2.13
N LEU A 10 -4.40 11.38 -1.12
CA LEU A 10 -2.94 11.34 -1.25
C LEU A 10 -2.54 10.07 -2.02
N VAL A 11 -1.95 10.24 -3.21
CA VAL A 11 -1.40 9.14 -4.01
C VAL A 11 0.11 9.09 -3.84
N ILE A 12 0.63 7.93 -3.46
CA ILE A 12 2.07 7.71 -3.22
C ILE A 12 2.55 6.59 -4.16
N ALA A 13 3.60 6.86 -4.93
CA ALA A 13 4.27 5.87 -5.77
C ALA A 13 5.67 5.55 -5.21
N VAL A 14 5.95 4.27 -4.98
CA VAL A 14 7.19 3.79 -4.35
C VAL A 14 8.08 3.12 -5.40
N TYR A 15 9.26 3.70 -5.63
CA TYR A 15 10.25 3.22 -6.60
C TYR A 15 11.57 2.83 -5.93
N GLY A 16 12.47 2.20 -6.70
CA GLY A 16 13.78 1.75 -6.22
C GLY A 16 14.23 0.44 -6.84
N LYS A 17 15.50 0.09 -6.61
CA LYS A 17 16.15 -1.13 -7.13
C LYS A 17 15.37 -2.41 -6.72
N GLY A 18 15.49 -3.47 -7.52
CA GLY A 18 14.98 -4.80 -7.15
C GLY A 18 15.59 -5.26 -5.82
N GLY A 19 14.77 -5.78 -4.92
CA GLY A 19 15.22 -6.25 -3.60
C GLY A 19 15.51 -5.18 -2.54
N ILE A 20 15.35 -3.88 -2.83
CA ILE A 20 15.65 -2.80 -1.88
C ILE A 20 14.65 -2.67 -0.72
N GLY A 21 13.54 -3.42 -0.76
CA GLY A 21 12.51 -3.39 0.30
C GLY A 21 11.25 -2.58 -0.02
N LYS A 22 10.98 -2.22 -1.29
CA LYS A 22 9.76 -1.47 -1.70
C LYS A 22 8.47 -2.06 -1.14
N SER A 23 8.22 -3.35 -1.38
CA SER A 23 7.01 -4.05 -0.89
C SER A 23 6.92 -4.02 0.64
N THR A 24 8.04 -4.23 1.32
CA THR A 24 8.13 -4.17 2.79
C THR A 24 7.78 -2.78 3.33
N THR A 25 8.33 -1.73 2.72
CA THR A 25 8.04 -0.35 3.11
C THR A 25 6.59 0.02 2.81
N SER A 26 6.09 -0.31 1.62
CA SER A 26 4.70 -0.02 1.23
C SER A 26 3.69 -0.69 2.14
N ALA A 27 3.88 -1.97 2.48
CA ALA A 27 2.99 -2.69 3.39
C ALA A 27 2.94 -2.06 4.78
N ASN A 28 4.09 -1.75 5.38
CA ASN A 28 4.14 -1.13 6.70
C ASN A 28 3.60 0.31 6.68
N LEU A 29 3.85 1.08 5.62
CA LEU A 29 3.27 2.41 5.46
C LEU A 29 1.74 2.33 5.38
N SER A 30 1.20 1.39 4.60
CA SER A 30 -0.24 1.18 4.49
C SER A 30 -0.86 0.78 5.83
N ALA A 31 -0.23 -0.13 6.57
CA ALA A 31 -0.68 -0.52 7.90
C ALA A 31 -0.67 0.66 8.89
N ALA A 32 0.41 1.45 8.90
CA ALA A 32 0.54 2.62 9.77
C ALA A 32 -0.53 3.68 9.47
N LEU A 33 -0.78 3.99 8.19
CA LEU A 33 -1.84 4.91 7.78
C LEU A 33 -3.23 4.40 8.18
N SER A 34 -3.48 3.10 8.01
CA SER A 34 -4.73 2.47 8.46
C SER A 34 -4.91 2.56 9.98
N MET A 35 -3.84 2.35 10.76
CA MET A 35 -3.87 2.50 12.22
C MET A 35 -4.16 3.94 12.66
N GLN A 36 -3.80 4.93 11.83
CA GLN A 36 -4.15 6.35 12.04
C GLN A 36 -5.57 6.71 11.57
N GLY A 37 -6.38 5.72 11.16
CA GLY A 37 -7.77 5.92 10.75
C GLY A 37 -7.97 6.33 9.29
N ALA A 38 -6.91 6.30 8.47
CA ALA A 38 -7.02 6.53 7.03
C ALA A 38 -7.62 5.30 6.33
N LYS A 39 -8.39 5.53 5.26
CA LYS A 39 -8.74 4.47 4.31
C LYS A 39 -7.61 4.36 3.29
N VAL A 40 -7.01 3.17 3.21
CA VAL A 40 -5.80 2.94 2.40
C VAL A 40 -6.07 1.90 1.32
N LEU A 41 -5.54 2.15 0.13
CA LEU A 41 -5.47 1.17 -0.96
C LEU A 41 -4.00 1.00 -1.36
N GLN A 42 -3.48 -0.22 -1.23
CA GLN A 42 -2.16 -0.60 -1.75
C GLN A 42 -2.31 -1.38 -3.04
N ILE A 43 -1.61 -0.94 -4.09
CA ILE A 43 -1.56 -1.61 -5.40
C ILE A 43 -0.13 -2.07 -5.64
N GLY A 44 0.04 -3.38 -5.90
CA GLY A 44 1.32 -3.94 -6.32
C GLY A 44 1.49 -3.83 -7.84
N CYS A 45 2.57 -3.19 -8.30
CA CYS A 45 2.90 -3.00 -9.71
C CYS A 45 4.23 -3.68 -10.07
N ASP A 46 4.40 -4.95 -9.70
CA ASP A 46 5.60 -5.74 -9.97
C ASP A 46 5.18 -7.16 -10.40
N PRO A 47 5.80 -7.75 -11.45
CA PRO A 47 5.49 -9.11 -11.92
C PRO A 47 5.76 -10.20 -10.88
N LYS A 48 6.42 -9.87 -9.75
CA LYS A 48 6.60 -10.79 -8.63
C LYS A 48 5.31 -11.04 -7.82
N HIS A 49 4.32 -10.15 -7.92
CA HIS A 49 3.00 -10.28 -7.27
C HIS A 49 3.00 -10.50 -5.74
N ASP A 50 4.06 -10.09 -5.03
CA ASP A 50 4.24 -10.30 -3.58
C ASP A 50 4.07 -9.03 -2.74
N SER A 51 3.68 -7.90 -3.36
CA SER A 51 3.65 -6.59 -2.70
C SER A 51 2.69 -6.52 -1.51
N THR A 52 1.53 -7.16 -1.60
CA THR A 52 0.48 -7.13 -0.57
C THR A 52 0.49 -8.34 0.35
N PHE A 53 1.35 -9.33 0.10
CA PHE A 53 1.46 -10.53 0.94
C PHE A 53 1.63 -10.24 2.44
N PRO A 54 2.48 -9.27 2.87
CA PRO A 54 2.61 -8.96 4.29
C PRO A 54 1.32 -8.44 4.95
N LEU A 55 0.36 -7.94 4.16
CA LEU A 55 -0.94 -7.46 4.63
C LEU A 55 -2.03 -8.53 4.56
N THR A 56 -2.02 -9.38 3.54
CA THR A 56 -3.08 -10.36 3.28
C THR A 56 -2.75 -11.76 3.81
N GLY A 57 -1.49 -12.02 4.14
CA GLY A 57 -0.98 -13.36 4.43
C GLY A 57 -1.05 -14.34 3.25
N THR A 58 -1.38 -13.86 2.05
CA THR A 58 -1.64 -14.70 0.87
C THR A 58 -0.86 -14.21 -0.34
N LEU A 59 -0.04 -15.08 -0.93
CA LEU A 59 0.63 -14.80 -2.20
C LEU A 59 -0.39 -14.88 -3.34
N GLN A 60 -0.32 -13.94 -4.27
CA GLN A 60 -1.18 -13.96 -5.45
C GLN A 60 -0.64 -14.98 -6.46
N ASN A 61 -1.55 -15.66 -7.13
CA ASN A 61 -1.19 -16.56 -8.21
C ASN A 61 -0.74 -15.73 -9.42
N THR A 62 0.32 -16.20 -10.08
CA THR A 62 0.83 -15.62 -11.33
C THR A 62 0.02 -16.07 -12.53
#